data_AF-A0AAV7QUT4-F1
#
_entry.id   AF-A0AAV7QUT4-F1
#
_cell.length_a   1.000
_cell.length_b   1.000
_cell.length_c   1.000
_cell.angle_alpha   90.00
_cell.angle_beta   90.00
_cell.angle_gamma   90.00
#
_symmetry.space_group_name_H-M   'P 1'
#
loop_
_entity.id
_entity.type
_entity.pdbx_description
1 polymer ?
#
loop_
_entity_poly.entity_id
_entity_poly.type
_entity_poly.pdbx_seq_one_letter_code
_entity_poly.pdbx_strand_id
1 'polypeptide(L)'
;MRRGRSVDALGFCPRALHAFCAIIPTPWGIRSKHILLQIPEEARTIISQAADGRIATKFTIRCGLDTTDSLGRSVASTVAFLHHTWLRKCGFSGDAQQTLIDIVFDGTRHFGD
;
A
#
# COMPACT_ATOMS: atom_id res chain seq x y z
N MET A 1 -29.15 33.97 -9.61
CA MET A 1 -28.86 32.59 -9.17
C MET A 1 -28.63 31.69 -10.39
N ARG A 2 -27.38 31.40 -10.76
CA ARG A 2 -27.03 30.38 -11.77
C ARG A 2 -26.19 29.31 -11.08
N ARG A 3 -26.69 28.07 -11.05
CA ARG A 3 -25.98 26.90 -10.52
C ARG A 3 -24.84 26.54 -11.49
N GLY A 4 -23.60 26.59 -11.02
CA GLY A 4 -22.46 25.97 -11.70
C GLY A 4 -22.61 24.45 -11.64
N ARG A 5 -22.53 23.77 -12.79
CA ARG A 5 -22.39 22.31 -12.83
C ARG A 5 -20.90 21.99 -12.88
N SER A 6 -20.46 21.26 -11.86
CA SER A 6 -19.14 20.64 -11.80
C SER A 6 -18.97 19.67 -12.96
N VAL A 7 -17.82 19.72 -13.63
CA VAL A 7 -17.45 18.82 -14.73
C VAL A 7 -16.47 17.78 -14.18
N ASP A 8 -16.91 17.03 -13.17
CA ASP A 8 -16.13 15.93 -12.59
C ASP A 8 -16.67 14.61 -13.12
N ALA A 9 -16.10 14.11 -14.21
CA ALA A 9 -16.11 12.68 -14.57
C ALA A 9 -15.23 12.43 -15.80
N LEU A 10 -13.91 12.58 -15.66
CA LEU A 10 -12.97 11.88 -16.55
C LEU A 10 -12.50 10.61 -15.84
N GLY A 11 -13.33 9.56 -15.95
CA GLY A 11 -12.95 8.22 -15.58
C GLY A 11 -11.88 7.71 -16.55
N PHE A 12 -10.63 7.66 -16.10
CA PHE A 12 -9.52 7.12 -16.86
C PHE A 12 -9.57 5.59 -16.82
N CYS A 13 -9.96 4.96 -17.92
CA CYS A 13 -10.00 3.51 -18.05
C CYS A 13 -8.65 3.01 -18.60
N PRO A 14 -7.84 2.25 -17.84
CA PRO A 14 -6.46 1.93 -18.22
C PRO A 14 -6.33 0.84 -19.30
N ARG A 15 -7.43 0.37 -19.90
CA ARG A 15 -7.43 -0.75 -20.86
C ARG A 15 -7.55 -0.34 -22.34
N ALA A 16 -7.60 0.95 -22.64
CA ALA A 16 -7.67 1.49 -24.00
C ALA A 16 -6.62 2.59 -24.21
N LEU A 17 -5.34 2.20 -24.21
CA LEU A 17 -4.18 3.10 -24.38
C LEU A 17 -4.11 3.81 -25.75
N HIS A 18 -5.11 3.67 -26.63
CA HIS A 18 -5.11 4.25 -27.97
C HIS A 18 -6.29 5.18 -28.29
N ALA A 19 -7.26 5.37 -27.38
CA ALA A 19 -8.39 6.25 -27.66
C ALA A 19 -8.88 6.97 -26.40
N PHE A 20 -8.61 8.27 -26.32
CA PHE A 20 -9.31 9.16 -25.41
C PHE A 20 -10.69 9.45 -26.00
N CYS A 21 -11.75 8.99 -25.33
CA CYS A 21 -13.12 9.31 -25.72
C CYS A 21 -13.52 10.62 -25.04
N ALA A 22 -13.39 11.74 -25.74
CA ALA A 22 -13.92 13.03 -25.28
C ALA A 22 -15.36 13.19 -25.76
N ILE A 23 -16.32 13.23 -24.83
CA ILE A 23 -17.72 13.53 -25.15
C ILE A 23 -17.87 15.04 -25.20
N ILE A 24 -17.95 15.62 -26.41
CA ILE A 24 -18.20 17.05 -26.59
C ILE A 24 -19.71 17.26 -26.72
N PRO A 25 -20.39 17.91 -25.75
CA PRO A 25 -21.80 18.24 -25.90
C PRO A 25 -21.96 19.31 -26.98
N THR A 26 -22.71 18.99 -28.05
CA THR A 26 -23.12 19.97 -29.06
C THR A 26 -24.62 20.21 -28.99
N PRO A 27 -25.12 21.41 -29.37
CA PRO A 27 -26.54 21.78 -29.25
C PRO A 27 -27.51 20.95 -30.10
N TRP A 28 -27.02 20.00 -30.90
CA TRP A 28 -27.82 19.16 -31.82
C TRP A 28 -27.68 17.65 -31.55
N GLY A 29 -27.22 17.26 -30.35
CA GLY A 29 -27.08 15.86 -29.93
C GLY A 29 -25.64 15.40 -29.70
N ILE A 30 -25.48 14.22 -29.09
CA ILE A 30 -24.19 13.59 -28.79
C ILE A 30 -23.70 12.90 -30.07
N ARG A 31 -22.75 13.52 -30.79
CA ARG A 31 -21.97 12.81 -31.82
C ARG A 31 -20.66 12.37 -31.20
N SER A 32 -20.45 11.07 -31.11
CA SER A 32 -19.14 10.50 -30.82
C SER A 32 -18.23 10.76 -32.03
N LYS A 33 -17.39 11.79 -31.95
CA LYS A 33 -16.27 11.96 -32.90
C LYS A 33 -15.06 11.26 -32.30
N HIS A 34 -14.63 10.17 -32.92
CA HIS A 34 -13.35 9.56 -32.62
C HIS A 34 -12.24 10.49 -33.08
N ILE A 35 -11.83 11.42 -32.22
CA ILE A 35 -10.62 12.20 -32.42
C ILE A 35 -9.47 11.28 -32.03
N LEU A 36 -8.79 10.71 -33.02
CA LEU A 36 -7.50 10.06 -32.83
C LEU A 36 -6.49 11.15 -32.46
N LEU A 37 -6.43 11.50 -31.17
CA LEU A 37 -5.36 12.31 -30.61
C LEU A 37 -4.07 11.50 -30.76
N GLN A 38 -3.31 11.81 -31.80
CA GLN A 38 -1.94 11.31 -31.94
C GLN A 38 -1.12 11.91 -30.79
N ILE A 39 -0.96 11.12 -29.72
CA ILE A 39 -0.08 11.48 -28.62
C ILE A 39 1.34 11.58 -29.20
N PRO A 40 2.01 12.75 -29.05
CA PRO A 40 3.39 12.93 -29.48
C PRO A 40 4.28 11.86 -28.86
N GLU A 41 5.28 11.38 -29.60
CA GLU A 41 6.16 10.29 -29.14
C GLU A 41 6.84 10.62 -27.79
N GLU A 42 7.23 11.89 -27.60
CA GLU A 42 7.79 12.40 -26.35
C GLU A 42 6.82 12.31 -25.15
N ALA A 43 5.52 12.49 -25.39
CA ALA A 43 4.52 12.33 -24.33
C ALA A 43 4.29 10.85 -23.98
N ARG A 44 4.49 9.93 -24.93
CA ARG A 44 4.38 8.48 -24.68
C ARG A 44 5.48 7.98 -23.75
N THR A 45 6.71 8.44 -23.96
CA THR A 45 7.86 8.05 -23.12
C THR A 45 7.71 8.59 -21.70
N ILE A 46 7.21 9.81 -21.53
CA ILE A 46 6.92 10.39 -20.20
C ILE A 46 5.82 9.58 -19.49
N ILE A 47 4.74 9.23 -20.20
CA ILE A 47 3.64 8.42 -19.64
C ILE A 47 4.13 7.02 -19.26
N SER A 48 4.95 6.38 -20.09
CA SER A 48 5.50 5.05 -19.79
C SER A 48 6.45 5.09 -18.58
N GLN A 49 7.35 6.08 -18.53
CA GLN A 49 8.25 6.28 -17.39
C GLN A 49 7.48 6.56 -16.10
N ALA A 50 6.39 7.33 -16.15
CA ALA A 50 5.54 7.56 -15.00
C ALA A 50 4.82 6.28 -14.52
N ALA A 51 4.40 5.42 -15.45
CA ALA A 51 3.82 4.12 -15.12
C ALA A 51 4.84 3.19 -14.46
N ASP A 52 6.05 3.11 -15.00
CA ASP A 52 7.15 2.32 -14.45
C ASP A 52 7.56 2.83 -13.07
N GLY A 53 7.67 4.15 -12.91
CA GLY A 53 7.94 4.79 -11.61
C GLY A 53 6.89 4.41 -10.56
N ARG A 54 5.60 4.37 -10.94
CA ARG A 54 4.53 3.96 -10.02
C ARG A 54 4.66 2.49 -9.59
N ILE A 55 5.06 1.61 -10.50
CA ILE A 55 5.29 0.20 -10.19
C ILE A 55 6.49 0.06 -9.25
N ALA A 56 7.60 0.75 -9.56
CA ALA A 56 8.79 0.77 -8.74
C ALA A 56 8.50 1.27 -7.31
N THR A 57 7.80 2.40 -7.15
CA THR A 57 7.43 2.92 -5.82
C THR A 57 6.57 1.93 -5.04
N LYS A 58 5.57 1.30 -5.67
CA LYS A 58 4.75 0.28 -5.01
C LYS A 58 5.57 -0.92 -4.56
N PHE A 59 6.51 -1.36 -5.38
CA PHE A 59 7.41 -2.44 -5.06
C PHE A 59 8.31 -2.08 -3.87
N THR A 60 8.95 -0.90 -3.89
CA THR A 60 9.79 -0.42 -2.79
C THR A 60 9.04 -0.33 -1.47
N ILE A 61 7.81 0.19 -1.46
CA ILE A 61 6.99 0.26 -0.25
C ILE A 61 6.71 -1.15 0.28
N ARG A 62 6.36 -2.11 -0.59
CA ARG A 62 6.13 -3.51 -0.18
C ARG A 62 7.40 -4.12 0.42
N CYS A 63 8.54 -3.97 -0.25
CA CYS A 63 9.81 -4.46 0.29
C CYS A 63 10.14 -3.84 1.66
N GLY A 64 9.84 -2.55 1.87
CA GLY A 64 10.02 -1.89 3.16
C GLY A 64 9.13 -2.49 4.26
N LEU A 65 7.87 -2.78 3.94
CA LEU A 65 6.94 -3.43 4.87
C LEU A 65 7.38 -4.86 5.18
N ASP A 66 7.76 -5.64 4.17
CA ASP A 66 8.24 -7.02 4.35
C ASP A 66 9.52 -7.07 5.20
N THR A 67 10.44 -6.12 4.99
CA THR A 67 11.64 -5.97 5.80
C THR A 67 11.30 -5.66 7.26
N THR A 68 10.35 -4.74 7.47
CA THR A 68 9.90 -4.35 8.82
C THR A 68 9.23 -5.52 9.54
N ASP A 69 8.39 -6.28 8.86
CA ASP A 69 7.76 -7.50 9.41
C ASP A 69 8.80 -8.56 9.77
N SER A 70 9.78 -8.81 8.89
CA SER A 70 10.87 -9.75 9.16
C SER A 70 11.69 -9.34 10.40
N LEU A 71 12.01 -8.05 10.53
CA LEU A 71 12.69 -7.52 11.72
C LEU A 71 11.83 -7.67 12.97
N GLY A 72 10.53 -7.34 12.89
CA GLY A 72 9.59 -7.50 13.99
C GLY A 72 9.53 -8.93 14.51
N ARG A 73 9.46 -9.93 13.61
CA ARG A 73 9.48 -11.36 13.98
C ARG A 73 10.81 -11.80 14.59
N SER A 74 11.93 -11.29 14.07
CA SER A 74 13.26 -11.57 14.63
C SER A 74 13.40 -11.06 16.06
N VAL A 75 12.92 -9.84 16.33
CA VAL A 75 12.88 -9.27 17.68
C VAL A 75 11.96 -10.10 18.58
N ALA A 76 10.74 -10.41 18.13
CA ALA A 76 9.80 -11.22 18.89
C ALA A 76 10.37 -12.59 19.27
N SER A 77 11.02 -13.28 18.34
CA SER A 77 11.70 -14.56 18.59
C SER A 77 12.82 -14.44 19.63
N THR A 78 13.63 -13.39 19.51
CA THR A 78 14.71 -13.11 20.48
C THR A 78 14.15 -12.86 21.88
N VAL A 79 13.09 -12.05 21.99
CA VAL A 79 12.43 -11.76 23.26
C VAL A 79 11.84 -13.03 23.88
N ALA A 80 11.14 -13.86 23.09
CA ALA A 80 10.60 -15.13 23.55
C ALA A 80 11.71 -16.06 24.09
N PHE A 81 12.85 -16.15 23.38
CA PHE A 81 14.01 -16.93 23.84
C PHE A 81 14.54 -16.42 25.19
N LEU A 82 14.67 -15.10 25.35
CA LEU A 82 15.12 -14.49 26.59
C LEU A 82 14.13 -14.77 27.74
N HIS A 83 12.83 -14.68 27.50
CA HIS A 83 11.80 -15.00 28.50
C HIS A 83 11.90 -16.44 28.98
N HIS A 84 11.93 -17.41 28.05
CA HIS A 84 12.09 -18.82 28.41
C HIS A 84 13.37 -19.07 29.20
N THR A 85 14.48 -18.45 28.79
CA THR A 85 15.78 -18.63 29.46
C THR A 85 15.76 -18.05 30.88
N TRP A 86 15.15 -16.88 31.06
CA TRP A 86 15.04 -16.23 32.36
C TRP A 86 14.09 -17.00 33.30
N LEU A 87 12.90 -17.34 32.81
CA LEU A 87 11.89 -18.10 33.57
C LEU A 87 12.40 -19.45 34.05
N ARG A 88 13.14 -20.16 33.19
CA ARG A 88 13.77 -21.44 33.55
C ARG A 88 14.80 -21.29 34.67
N LYS A 89 15.53 -20.16 34.72
CA LYS A 89 16.50 -19.87 35.79
C LYS A 89 15.83 -19.46 37.10
N CYS A 90 14.65 -18.83 37.05
CA CYS A 90 13.91 -18.41 38.24
C CYS A 90 13.20 -19.56 38.98
N GLY A 91 13.08 -20.75 38.37
CA GLY A 91 12.50 -21.91 39.03
C GLY A 91 10.99 -21.87 39.20
N PHE A 92 10.28 -21.08 38.38
CA PHE A 92 8.81 -21.02 38.38
C PHE A 92 8.19 -22.37 37.99
N SER A 93 6.97 -22.64 38.49
CA SER A 93 6.15 -23.76 38.02
C SER A 93 5.78 -23.58 36.54
N GLY A 94 5.50 -24.69 35.84
CA GLY A 94 5.13 -24.65 34.41
C GLY A 94 3.97 -23.69 34.11
N ASP A 95 2.94 -23.70 34.95
CA ASP A 95 1.75 -22.84 34.80
C ASP A 95 2.08 -21.35 34.94
N ALA A 96 2.96 -20.99 35.88
CA ALA A 96 3.41 -19.61 36.06
C ALA A 96 4.31 -19.15 34.91
N GLN A 97 5.16 -20.03 34.37
CA GLN A 97 5.95 -19.72 33.17
C GLN A 97 5.04 -19.47 31.98
N GLN A 98 4.03 -20.32 31.75
CA GLN A 98 3.10 -20.17 30.63
C GLN A 98 2.32 -18.86 30.73
N THR A 99 1.80 -18.54 31.92
CA THR A 99 1.08 -17.28 32.15
C THR A 99 1.93 -16.05 31.82
N LEU A 100 3.22 -16.08 32.16
CA LEU A 100 4.15 -14.97 31.88
C LEU A 100 4.55 -14.90 30.39
N ILE A 101 4.62 -16.03 29.70
CA ILE A 101 4.92 -16.09 28.25
C ILE A 101 3.73 -15.58 27.42
N ASP A 102 2.50 -15.81 27.87
CA ASP A 102 1.29 -15.39 27.17
C ASP A 102 1.06 -13.86 27.23
N ILE A 103 1.83 -13.14 28.06
CA ILE A 103 1.79 -11.67 28.11
C ILE A 103 2.38 -11.09 26.82
N VAL A 104 1.59 -10.26 26.14
CA VAL A 104 2.02 -9.56 24.92
C VAL A 104 3.16 -8.59 25.25
N PHE A 105 4.27 -8.72 24.53
CA PHE A 105 5.41 -7.81 24.65
C PHE A 105 5.05 -6.42 24.07
N ASP A 106 5.15 -5.40 24.90
CA ASP A 106 4.81 -4.01 24.58
C ASP A 106 6.01 -3.18 24.08
N GLY A 107 7.22 -3.76 24.11
CA GLY A 107 8.45 -3.07 23.73
C GLY A 107 9.15 -2.31 24.86
N THR A 108 8.56 -2.21 26.05
CA THR A 108 9.10 -1.41 27.16
C THR A 108 9.61 -2.26 28.32
N ARG A 109 8.95 -3.38 28.63
CA ARG A 109 9.31 -4.30 29.71
C ARG A 109 9.37 -5.73 29.21
N HIS A 110 10.17 -6.59 29.86
CA HIS A 110 10.20 -8.01 29.54
C HIS A 110 8.85 -8.68 29.84
N PHE A 111 8.24 -8.38 30.98
CA PHE A 111 6.88 -8.81 31.28
C PHE A 111 6.05 -7.54 31.54
N GLY A 112 4.79 -7.52 31.09
CA GLY A 112 3.89 -6.37 31.18
C GLY A 112 3.69 -5.84 32.61
N ASP A 113 2.98 -4.71 32.72
CA ASP A 113 3.00 -3.78 33.86
C ASP A 113 3.36 -4.34 35.24
#